data_AF-W4GBV6-F1
#
_entry.id   AF-W4GBV6-F1
#
_cell.length_a   1.000
_cell.length_b   1.000
_cell.length_c   1.000
_cell.angle_alpha   90.00
_cell.angle_beta   90.00
_cell.angle_gamma   90.00
#
_symmetry.space_group_name_H-M   'P 1'
#
loop_
_entity.id
_entity.type
_entity.pdbx_description
1 polymer ?
#
loop_
_entity_poly.entity_id
_entity_poly.type
_entity_poly.pdbx_seq_one_letter_code
_entity_poly.pdbx_strand_id
1 'polypeptide(L)'
;MEILSSVARLGIGFPLRVASDLSVIPSIAIMKQNQRHFEMFIGIFHVVVSCLANAADVYERTTDAPLFLTTDQWNGMLDVLWLSFLYLLVVHLLSIKNENVNIVLRYAGFSLAWILKLKDGPATHTYSLLMVLAGFSAVVLRRNLFADKYMLPLRKREMATSVALALFCTTIFLYAFDIPIDGAYIRAAFYCCLGAFFYFGWKCVPVGGDNGTSKKWDDCDVVSSEFI
;
A
#
# COMPACT_ATOMS: atom_id res chain seq x y z
N MET A 1 -27.18 -15.36 17.43
CA MET A 1 -27.88 -15.80 16.20
C MET A 1 -28.13 -14.63 15.24
N GLU A 2 -28.36 -13.42 15.74
CA GLU A 2 -28.56 -12.20 14.92
C GLU A 2 -27.33 -11.81 14.08
N ILE A 3 -26.11 -11.88 14.63
CA ILE A 3 -24.86 -11.54 13.92
C ILE A 3 -24.64 -12.42 12.68
N LEU A 4 -24.89 -13.73 12.78
CA LEU A 4 -24.79 -14.67 11.66
C LEU A 4 -25.85 -14.37 10.58
N SER A 5 -27.04 -13.89 10.98
CA SER A 5 -28.08 -13.46 10.06
C SER A 5 -27.74 -12.14 9.37
N SER A 6 -27.07 -11.21 10.07
CA SER A 6 -26.57 -9.95 9.51
C SER A 6 -25.46 -10.19 8.49
N VAL A 7 -24.51 -11.08 8.79
CA VAL A 7 -23.44 -11.48 7.86
C VAL A 7 -24.00 -12.19 6.63
N ALA A 8 -25.00 -13.07 6.79
CA ALA A 8 -25.68 -13.74 5.68
C ALA A 8 -26.44 -12.75 4.76
N ARG A 9 -26.93 -11.63 5.31
CA ARG A 9 -27.58 -10.55 4.54
C ARG A 9 -26.60 -9.66 3.76
N LEU A 10 -25.29 -9.72 4.06
CA LEU A 10 -24.26 -8.95 3.34
C LEU A 10 -23.90 -9.55 1.96
N GLY A 11 -24.39 -10.75 1.64
CA GLY A 11 -24.19 -11.39 0.34
C GLY A 11 -22.72 -11.56 -0.05
N ILE A 12 -22.42 -11.52 -1.36
CA ILE A 12 -21.05 -11.67 -1.92
C ILE A 12 -20.19 -10.42 -1.63
N GLY A 13 -20.80 -9.29 -1.27
CA GLY A 13 -20.10 -8.03 -1.00
C GLY A 13 -19.14 -8.10 0.18
N PHE A 14 -19.50 -8.81 1.26
CA PHE A 14 -18.62 -8.95 2.42
C PHE A 14 -17.38 -9.82 2.15
N PRO A 15 -17.49 -11.03 1.56
CA PRO A 15 -16.32 -11.79 1.12
C PRO A 15 -15.40 -11.01 0.17
N LEU A 16 -15.97 -10.23 -0.76
CA LEU A 16 -15.18 -9.40 -1.67
C LEU A 16 -14.46 -8.25 -0.96
N ARG A 17 -15.10 -7.61 0.02
CA ARG A 17 -14.44 -6.60 0.86
C ARG A 17 -13.28 -7.20 1.63
N VAL A 18 -13.49 -8.33 2.31
CA VAL A 18 -12.42 -9.04 3.03
C VAL A 18 -11.30 -9.46 2.07
N ALA A 19 -11.62 -9.99 0.89
CA ALA A 19 -10.61 -10.33 -0.12
C ALA A 19 -9.79 -9.10 -0.54
N SER A 20 -10.46 -7.95 -0.70
CA SER A 20 -9.81 -6.70 -1.07
C SER A 20 -8.89 -6.15 0.02
N ASP A 21 -9.28 -6.27 1.28
CA ASP A 21 -8.46 -5.92 2.45
C ASP A 21 -7.23 -6.83 2.59
N LEU A 22 -7.42 -8.14 2.36
CA LEU A 22 -6.34 -9.13 2.47
C LEU A 22 -5.44 -9.19 1.22
N SER A 23 -5.76 -8.42 0.17
CA SER A 23 -5.00 -8.39 -1.08
C SER A 23 -3.56 -7.87 -0.91
N VAL A 24 -3.24 -7.24 0.22
CA VAL A 24 -1.89 -6.78 0.57
C VAL A 24 -0.99 -7.91 1.10
N ILE A 25 -1.55 -9.05 1.53
CA ILE A 25 -0.79 -10.16 2.13
C ILE A 25 0.33 -10.69 1.22
N PRO A 26 0.11 -10.92 -0.09
CA PRO A 26 1.17 -11.37 -0.98
C PRO A 26 2.38 -10.42 -1.00
N SER A 27 2.17 -9.10 -0.94
CA SER A 27 3.27 -8.14 -0.83
C SER A 27 3.99 -8.19 0.52
N ILE A 28 3.28 -8.46 1.62
CA ILE A 28 3.89 -8.65 2.94
C ILE A 28 4.84 -9.86 2.92
N ALA A 29 4.48 -10.94 2.22
CA ALA A 29 5.34 -12.11 2.08
C ALA A 29 6.69 -11.76 1.40
N ILE A 30 6.68 -10.88 0.39
CA ILE A 30 7.90 -10.37 -0.25
C ILE A 30 8.72 -9.55 0.74
N MET A 31 8.08 -8.66 1.51
CA MET A 31 8.76 -7.83 2.51
C MET A 31 9.44 -8.67 3.60
N LYS A 32 8.76 -9.73 4.05
CA LYS A 32 9.31 -10.71 4.99
C LYS A 32 10.53 -11.40 4.41
N GLN A 33 10.47 -11.88 3.17
CA GLN A 33 11.61 -12.50 2.49
C GLN A 33 12.80 -11.52 2.38
N ASN A 34 12.51 -10.24 2.19
CA ASN A 34 13.51 -9.19 2.01
C ASN A 34 13.94 -8.52 3.32
N GLN A 35 13.47 -9.00 4.49
CA GLN A 35 13.77 -8.45 5.82
C GLN A 35 13.49 -6.93 5.94
N ARG A 36 12.39 -6.48 5.33
CA ARG A 36 11.96 -5.07 5.31
C ARG A 36 11.00 -4.80 6.47
N HIS A 37 11.56 -4.52 7.65
CA HIS A 37 10.82 -4.46 8.91
C HIS A 37 9.77 -3.34 8.94
N PHE A 38 10.11 -2.13 8.50
CA PHE A 38 9.18 -1.01 8.52
C PHE A 38 8.00 -1.21 7.56
N GLU A 39 8.27 -1.69 6.35
CA GLU A 39 7.25 -1.97 5.34
C GLU A 39 6.33 -3.12 5.79
N MET A 40 6.91 -4.16 6.41
CA MET A 40 6.17 -5.25 7.01
C MET A 40 5.29 -4.76 8.17
N PHE A 41 5.78 -3.84 9.01
CA PHE A 41 4.97 -3.21 10.06
C PHE A 41 3.74 -2.51 9.46
N ILE A 42 3.91 -1.70 8.41
CA ILE A 42 2.80 -1.01 7.74
C ILE A 42 1.82 -2.02 7.12
N GLY A 43 2.32 -3.08 6.48
CA GLY A 43 1.48 -4.12 5.89
C GLY A 43 0.69 -4.92 6.94
N ILE A 44 1.32 -5.32 8.06
CA ILE A 44 0.62 -6.01 9.15
C ILE A 44 -0.41 -5.08 9.79
N PHE A 45 -0.05 -3.81 10.00
CA PHE A 45 -0.95 -2.81 10.54
C PHE A 45 -2.17 -2.61 9.63
N HIS A 46 -1.99 -2.66 8.30
CA HIS A 46 -3.08 -2.66 7.34
C HIS A 46 -4.07 -3.80 7.60
N VAL A 47 -3.57 -5.04 7.70
CA VAL A 47 -4.42 -6.21 7.96
C VAL A 47 -5.17 -6.09 9.28
N VAL A 48 -4.50 -5.62 10.34
CA VAL A 48 -5.14 -5.40 11.66
C VAL A 48 -6.25 -4.36 11.56
N VAL A 49 -5.97 -3.21 10.94
CA VAL A 49 -6.97 -2.13 10.76
C VAL A 49 -8.13 -2.61 9.90
N SER A 50 -7.90 -3.39 8.84
CA SER A 50 -8.97 -3.96 8.02
C SER A 50 -9.87 -4.92 8.81
N CYS A 51 -9.29 -5.78 9.64
CA CYS A 51 -10.08 -6.67 10.50
C CYS A 51 -10.96 -5.88 11.48
N LEU A 52 -10.40 -4.84 12.12
CA LEU A 52 -11.13 -3.98 13.04
C LEU A 52 -12.21 -3.16 12.32
N ALA A 53 -11.90 -2.63 11.13
CA ALA A 53 -12.85 -1.88 10.29
C ALA A 53 -14.05 -2.73 9.88
N ASN A 54 -13.81 -3.98 9.47
CA ASN A 54 -14.90 -4.92 9.13
C ASN A 54 -15.75 -5.28 10.35
N ALA A 55 -15.12 -5.53 11.51
CA ALA A 55 -15.85 -5.79 12.75
C ALA A 55 -16.68 -4.56 13.19
N ALA A 56 -16.12 -3.36 13.08
CA ALA A 56 -16.79 -2.11 13.41
C ALA A 56 -17.97 -1.82 12.47
N ASP A 57 -17.83 -2.03 11.16
CA ASP A 57 -18.91 -1.87 10.18
C ASP A 57 -20.08 -2.83 10.45
N VAL A 58 -19.80 -4.09 10.78
CA VAL A 58 -20.86 -5.06 11.15
C VAL A 58 -21.57 -4.63 12.42
N TYR A 59 -20.83 -4.15 13.43
CA TYR A 59 -21.41 -3.65 14.67
C TYR A 59 -22.28 -2.42 14.42
N GLU A 60 -21.75 -1.40 13.74
CA GLU A 60 -22.42 -0.13 13.45
C GLU A 60 -23.74 -0.34 12.68
N ARG A 61 -23.77 -1.27 11.72
CA ARG A 61 -25.01 -1.64 11.01
C ARG A 61 -26.03 -2.40 11.86
N THR A 62 -25.61 -3.01 12.96
CA THR A 62 -26.49 -3.82 13.82
C THR A 62 -27.03 -2.99 14.98
N THR A 63 -26.25 -2.05 15.50
CA THR A 63 -26.59 -1.26 16.69
C THR A 63 -26.88 0.21 16.40
N ASP A 64 -26.76 0.63 15.14
CA ASP A 64 -26.84 2.03 14.68
C ASP A 64 -25.89 2.98 15.46
N ALA A 65 -24.78 2.44 15.97
CA ALA A 65 -23.78 3.18 16.75
C ALA A 65 -22.35 2.68 16.48
N PRO A 66 -21.34 3.57 16.41
CA PRO A 66 -19.96 3.18 16.13
C PRO A 66 -19.33 2.42 17.31
N LEU A 67 -18.58 1.34 17.01
CA LEU A 67 -17.92 0.52 18.04
C LEU A 67 -16.72 1.22 18.69
N PHE A 68 -16.06 2.15 17.98
CA PHE A 68 -14.96 2.99 18.48
C PHE A 68 -14.77 4.23 17.61
N LEU A 69 -14.60 4.00 16.31
CA LEU A 69 -14.52 4.99 15.25
C LEU A 69 -15.68 4.74 14.28
N THR A 70 -16.09 5.77 13.55
CA THR A 70 -17.07 5.63 12.48
C THR A 70 -16.47 4.83 11.32
N THR A 71 -17.33 4.20 10.52
CA THR A 71 -16.90 3.49 9.30
C THR A 71 -16.02 4.35 8.39
N ASP A 72 -16.30 5.65 8.27
CA ASP A 72 -15.50 6.58 7.46
C ASP A 72 -14.11 6.82 8.04
N GLN A 73 -13.97 6.89 9.37
CA GLN A 73 -12.68 7.03 10.03
C GLN A 73 -11.82 5.79 9.83
N TRP A 74 -12.40 4.60 9.96
CA TRP A 74 -11.72 3.33 9.67
C TRP A 74 -11.23 3.25 8.23
N ASN A 75 -12.10 3.58 7.27
CA ASN A 75 -11.73 3.62 5.85
C ASN A 75 -10.64 4.67 5.58
N GLY A 76 -10.69 5.81 6.26
CA GLY A 76 -9.65 6.84 6.19
C GLY A 76 -8.28 6.32 6.66
N MET A 77 -8.23 5.53 7.73
CA MET A 77 -6.99 4.88 8.16
C MET A 77 -6.47 3.89 7.12
N LEU A 78 -7.35 3.10 6.50
CA LEU A 78 -6.96 2.17 5.43
C LEU A 78 -6.38 2.90 4.22
N ASP A 79 -6.96 4.03 3.83
CA ASP A 79 -6.42 4.88 2.76
C ASP A 79 -5.02 5.40 3.10
N VAL A 80 -4.77 5.83 4.34
CA VAL A 80 -3.43 6.24 4.78
C VAL A 80 -2.44 5.10 4.63
N LEU A 81 -2.82 3.88 4.99
CA LEU A 81 -1.94 2.72 4.91
C LEU A 81 -1.67 2.31 3.46
N TRP A 82 -2.66 2.36 2.58
CA TRP A 82 -2.47 2.20 1.14
C TRP A 82 -1.51 3.24 0.56
N LEU A 83 -1.72 4.52 0.91
CA LEU A 83 -0.88 5.63 0.45
C LEU A 83 0.56 5.50 0.98
N SER A 84 0.71 5.10 2.23
CA SER A 84 2.02 4.84 2.84
C SER A 84 2.74 3.72 2.10
N PHE A 85 2.05 2.62 1.81
CA PHE A 85 2.63 1.48 1.09
C PHE A 85 3.09 1.85 -0.33
N LEU A 86 2.33 2.71 -1.02
CA LEU A 86 2.69 3.29 -2.30
C LEU A 86 3.96 4.13 -2.20
N TYR A 87 4.03 5.01 -1.22
CA TYR A 87 5.19 5.86 -1.03
C TYR A 87 6.44 5.07 -0.65
N LEU A 88 6.32 4.02 0.16
CA LEU A 88 7.44 3.12 0.45
C LEU A 88 7.97 2.46 -0.81
N LEU A 89 7.09 2.03 -1.71
CA LEU A 89 7.50 1.50 -3.00
C LEU A 89 8.26 2.55 -3.81
N VAL A 90 7.80 3.81 -3.82
CA VAL A 90 8.52 4.94 -4.44
C VAL A 90 9.93 5.09 -3.88
N VAL A 91 10.10 5.10 -2.55
CA VAL A 91 11.44 5.21 -1.91
C VAL A 91 12.38 4.11 -2.39
N HIS A 92 11.88 2.87 -2.48
CA HIS A 92 12.68 1.75 -2.97
C HIS A 92 13.00 1.87 -4.47
N LEU A 93 12.04 2.32 -5.27
CA LEU A 93 12.25 2.53 -6.70
C LEU A 93 13.24 3.66 -6.98
N LEU A 94 13.38 4.64 -6.10
CA LEU A 94 14.44 5.65 -6.19
C LEU A 94 15.83 5.02 -6.03
N SER A 95 16.00 3.88 -5.35
CA SER A 95 17.30 3.21 -5.21
C SER A 95 18.40 4.18 -4.71
N ILE A 96 18.11 4.90 -3.61
CA ILE A 96 19.08 5.78 -2.97
C ILE A 96 20.08 4.93 -2.19
N LYS A 97 21.38 5.20 -2.38
CA LYS A 97 22.48 4.43 -1.77
C LYS A 97 22.62 4.66 -0.26
N ASN A 98 22.26 5.86 0.22
CA ASN A 98 22.38 6.22 1.63
C ASN A 98 21.15 5.72 2.39
N GLU A 99 21.36 4.78 3.31
CA GLU A 99 20.27 4.17 4.07
C GLU A 99 19.64 5.12 5.09
N ASN A 100 20.42 6.02 5.70
CA ASN A 100 19.87 7.02 6.61
C ASN A 100 18.86 7.92 5.89
N VAL A 101 19.12 8.24 4.61
CA VAL A 101 18.17 8.98 3.77
C VAL A 101 16.93 8.13 3.47
N ASN A 102 17.09 6.85 3.15
CA ASN A 102 15.95 5.94 2.95
C ASN A 102 15.06 5.86 4.20
N ILE A 103 15.66 5.69 5.38
CA ILE A 103 14.96 5.64 6.67
C ILE A 103 14.16 6.93 6.87
N VAL A 104 14.80 8.10 6.77
CA VAL A 104 14.12 9.40 6.92
C VAL A 104 12.97 9.52 5.91
N LEU A 105 13.17 9.13 4.66
CA LEU A 105 12.12 9.18 3.63
C LEU A 105 10.96 8.25 3.93
N ARG A 106 11.19 7.03 4.46
CA ARG A 106 10.12 6.10 4.83
C ARG A 106 9.24 6.67 5.94
N TYR A 107 9.84 7.20 7.01
CA TYR A 107 9.10 7.83 8.12
C TYR A 107 8.41 9.14 7.71
N ALA A 108 9.07 9.96 6.89
CA ALA A 108 8.48 11.17 6.33
C ALA A 108 7.29 10.84 5.43
N GLY A 109 7.42 9.81 4.58
CA GLY A 109 6.35 9.30 3.74
C GLY A 109 5.13 8.85 4.53
N PHE A 110 5.34 8.02 5.55
CA PHE A 110 4.26 7.57 6.43
C PHE A 110 3.57 8.75 7.14
N SER A 111 4.35 9.69 7.68
CA SER A 111 3.81 10.88 8.35
C SER A 111 3.04 11.80 7.38
N LEU A 112 3.54 11.99 6.17
CA LEU A 112 2.88 12.78 5.13
C LEU A 112 1.57 12.12 4.69
N ALA A 113 1.51 10.79 4.57
CA ALA A 113 0.28 10.10 4.21
C ALA A 113 -0.85 10.40 5.21
N TRP A 114 -0.54 10.42 6.51
CA TRP A 114 -1.49 10.85 7.55
C TRP A 114 -1.92 12.30 7.39
N ILE A 115 -0.96 13.22 7.26
CA ILE A 115 -1.24 14.66 7.16
C ILE A 115 -2.12 14.97 5.94
N LEU A 116 -1.79 14.39 4.79
CA LEU A 116 -2.51 14.66 3.54
C LEU A 116 -3.89 14.01 3.53
N LYS A 117 -4.04 12.77 4.02
CA LYS A 117 -5.38 12.16 4.11
C LYS A 117 -6.26 12.88 5.14
N LEU A 118 -5.69 13.36 6.24
CA LEU A 118 -6.41 14.19 7.20
C LEU A 118 -6.90 15.49 6.55
N LYS A 119 -6.07 16.09 5.69
CA LYS A 119 -6.44 17.30 4.93
C LYS A 119 -7.52 17.04 3.87
N ASP A 120 -7.44 15.90 3.19
CA ASP A 120 -8.43 15.47 2.20
C ASP A 120 -9.79 15.10 2.85
N GLY A 121 -9.79 14.63 4.09
CA GLY A 121 -10.98 14.08 4.72
C GLY A 121 -11.43 12.75 4.09
N PRO A 122 -12.66 12.28 4.38
CA PRO A 122 -13.05 10.90 4.05
C PRO A 122 -13.17 10.65 2.54
N ALA A 123 -13.86 11.53 1.81
CA ALA A 123 -14.29 11.30 0.43
C ALA A 123 -13.41 11.98 -0.63
N THR A 124 -12.53 12.91 -0.25
CA THR A 124 -11.64 13.56 -1.21
C THR A 124 -10.25 12.91 -1.17
N HIS A 125 -9.48 13.08 -2.24
CA HIS A 125 -8.16 12.46 -2.41
C HIS A 125 -7.17 13.38 -3.14
N THR A 126 -7.42 14.69 -3.18
CA THR A 126 -6.67 15.63 -4.01
C THR A 126 -5.20 15.68 -3.61
N TYR A 127 -4.91 15.84 -2.31
CA TYR A 127 -3.55 15.95 -1.80
C TYR A 127 -2.85 14.59 -1.77
N SER A 128 -3.60 13.53 -1.45
CA SER A 128 -3.13 12.14 -1.50
C SER A 128 -2.66 11.77 -2.91
N LEU A 129 -3.44 12.11 -3.95
CA LEU A 129 -3.06 11.88 -5.35
C LEU A 129 -1.85 12.70 -5.76
N LEU A 130 -1.75 13.96 -5.30
CA LEU A 130 -0.59 14.80 -5.58
C LEU A 130 0.71 14.19 -5.03
N MET A 131 0.67 13.59 -3.84
CA MET A 131 1.80 12.87 -3.25
C MET A 131 2.22 11.67 -4.10
N VAL A 132 1.24 10.88 -4.58
CA VAL A 132 1.48 9.74 -5.48
C VAL A 132 2.15 10.20 -6.78
N LEU A 133 1.60 11.23 -7.42
CA LEU A 133 2.11 11.79 -8.66
C LEU A 133 3.52 12.35 -8.50
N ALA A 134 3.76 13.11 -7.42
CA ALA A 134 5.08 13.67 -7.12
C ALA A 134 6.12 12.57 -6.87
N GLY A 135 5.76 11.53 -6.10
CA GLY A 135 6.64 10.40 -5.80
C GLY A 135 7.04 9.62 -7.05
N PHE A 136 6.06 9.22 -7.88
CA PHE A 136 6.37 8.52 -9.13
C PHE A 136 7.08 9.39 -10.16
N SER A 137 6.78 10.69 -10.22
CA SER A 137 7.52 11.63 -11.07
C SER A 137 8.99 11.71 -10.66
N ALA A 138 9.29 11.73 -9.35
CA ALA A 138 10.65 11.67 -8.85
C ALA A 138 11.37 10.37 -9.24
N VAL A 139 10.66 9.22 -9.22
CA VAL A 139 11.21 7.94 -9.70
C VAL A 139 11.57 8.00 -11.18
N VAL A 140 10.66 8.49 -12.02
CA VAL A 140 10.88 8.62 -13.48
C VAL A 140 12.05 9.56 -13.75
N LEU A 141 12.05 10.74 -13.11
CA LEU A 141 13.11 11.74 -13.26
C LEU A 141 14.47 11.18 -12.83
N ARG A 142 14.55 10.53 -11.67
CA ARG A 142 15.79 9.92 -11.19
C ARG A 142 16.29 8.81 -12.11
N ARG A 143 15.40 7.91 -12.53
CA ARG A 143 15.78 6.76 -13.37
C ARG A 143 16.16 7.15 -14.80
N ASN A 144 15.62 8.24 -15.34
CA ASN A 144 15.92 8.69 -16.70
C ASN A 144 17.05 9.71 -16.77
N LEU A 145 17.13 10.64 -15.81
CA LEU A 145 18.10 11.76 -15.86
C LEU A 145 19.32 11.54 -14.97
N PHE A 146 19.18 10.76 -13.89
CA PHE A 146 20.23 10.56 -12.87
C PHE A 146 20.53 9.07 -12.68
N ALA A 147 20.47 8.29 -13.76
CA ALA A 147 20.75 6.87 -13.73
C ALA A 147 22.20 6.63 -13.27
N ASP A 148 22.36 6.09 -12.06
CA ASP A 148 23.66 5.70 -11.53
C ASP A 148 24.04 4.29 -12.03
N LYS A 149 25.33 4.07 -12.28
CA LYS A 149 25.88 2.76 -12.69
C LYS A 149 25.60 1.67 -11.65
N TYR A 150 25.39 2.04 -10.40
CA TYR A 150 25.10 1.14 -9.29
C TYR A 150 23.61 1.00 -8.97
N MET A 151 22.72 1.59 -9.78
CA MET A 151 21.28 1.48 -9.58
C MET A 151 20.81 0.05 -9.87
N LEU A 152 20.05 -0.55 -8.95
CA LEU A 152 19.53 -1.90 -9.14
C LEU A 152 18.57 -1.94 -10.35
N PRO A 153 18.79 -2.86 -11.31
CA PRO A 153 17.96 -2.96 -12.51
C PRO A 153 16.58 -3.50 -12.16
N LEU A 154 15.52 -2.86 -12.64
CA LEU A 154 14.16 -3.36 -12.41
C LEU A 154 13.88 -4.60 -13.26
N ARG A 155 13.17 -5.57 -12.69
CA ARG A 155 12.68 -6.72 -13.44
C ARG A 155 11.54 -6.27 -14.36
N LYS A 156 11.82 -6.21 -15.67
CA LYS A 156 10.96 -5.56 -16.67
C LYS A 156 9.55 -6.16 -16.76
N ARG A 157 9.42 -7.48 -16.60
CA ARG A 157 8.13 -8.19 -16.72
C ARG A 157 7.20 -7.80 -15.58
N GLU A 158 7.69 -7.85 -14.35
CA GLU A 158 6.97 -7.50 -13.14
C GLU A 158 6.62 -6.01 -13.11
N MET A 159 7.55 -5.17 -13.54
CA MET A 159 7.32 -3.73 -13.72
C MET A 159 6.19 -3.48 -14.72
N ALA A 160 6.20 -4.12 -15.89
CA ALA A 160 5.16 -3.97 -16.90
C ALA A 160 3.78 -4.40 -16.37
N THR A 161 3.72 -5.53 -15.66
CA THR A 161 2.47 -5.97 -15.00
C THR A 161 1.99 -4.97 -13.95
N SER A 162 2.90 -4.45 -13.12
CA SER A 162 2.56 -3.43 -12.12
C SER A 162 2.04 -2.15 -12.78
N VAL A 163 2.70 -1.65 -13.83
CA VAL A 163 2.21 -0.48 -14.58
C VAL A 163 0.84 -0.73 -15.21
N ALA A 164 0.61 -1.90 -15.81
CA ALA A 164 -0.70 -2.24 -16.37
C ALA A 164 -1.81 -2.25 -15.30
N LEU A 165 -1.53 -2.79 -14.11
CA LEU A 165 -2.46 -2.77 -12.98
C LEU A 165 -2.70 -1.35 -12.46
N ALA A 166 -1.66 -0.51 -12.40
CA ALA A 166 -1.80 0.89 -12.00
C ALA A 166 -2.68 1.68 -12.98
N LEU A 167 -2.50 1.48 -14.28
CA LEU A 167 -3.34 2.08 -15.32
C LEU A 167 -4.79 1.61 -15.21
N PHE A 168 -4.99 0.32 -14.94
CA PHE A 168 -6.33 -0.24 -14.70
C PHE A 168 -7.01 0.41 -13.48
N CYS A 169 -6.31 0.48 -12.34
CA CYS A 169 -6.83 1.14 -11.14
C CYS A 169 -7.14 2.62 -11.40
N THR A 170 -6.26 3.33 -12.11
CA THR A 170 -6.46 4.75 -12.47
C THR A 170 -7.71 4.91 -13.35
N THR A 171 -7.90 4.01 -14.31
CA THR A 171 -9.08 4.02 -15.18
C THR A 171 -10.36 3.81 -14.37
N ILE A 172 -10.38 2.82 -13.47
CA ILE A 172 -11.51 2.63 -12.56
C ILE A 172 -11.76 3.89 -11.74
N PHE A 173 -10.72 4.48 -11.15
CA PHE A 173 -10.87 5.67 -10.31
C PHE A 173 -11.50 6.85 -11.07
N LEU A 174 -11.11 7.07 -12.33
CA LEU A 174 -11.63 8.19 -13.14
C LEU A 174 -13.06 7.95 -13.65
N TYR A 175 -13.41 6.71 -13.98
CA TYR A 175 -14.69 6.37 -14.63
C TYR A 175 -15.66 5.63 -13.71
N ALA A 176 -15.39 5.50 -12.41
CA ALA A 176 -16.20 4.71 -11.47
C ALA A 176 -17.69 5.08 -11.49
N PHE A 177 -18.01 6.37 -11.69
CA PHE A 177 -19.39 6.87 -11.71
C PHE A 177 -20.16 6.49 -12.98
N ASP A 178 -19.47 6.19 -14.07
CA ASP A 178 -20.08 5.85 -15.37
C ASP A 178 -20.30 4.35 -15.55
N ILE A 179 -19.78 3.53 -14.63
CA ILE A 179 -19.88 2.07 -14.71
C ILE A 179 -21.23 1.63 -14.08
N PRO A 180 -22.11 0.94 -14.82
CA PRO A 180 -23.42 0.50 -14.33
C PRO A 180 -23.30 -0.77 -13.46
N ILE A 181 -22.41 -0.76 -12.47
CA ILE A 181 -22.18 -1.83 -11.50
C ILE A 181 -22.25 -1.19 -10.11
N ASP A 182 -22.73 -1.93 -9.11
CA ASP A 182 -22.72 -1.47 -7.71
C ASP A 182 -21.30 -1.05 -7.30
N GLY A 183 -21.20 0.18 -6.76
CA GLY A 183 -19.94 0.78 -6.34
C GLY A 183 -19.17 -0.05 -5.32
N ALA A 184 -19.84 -0.89 -4.53
CA ALA A 184 -19.18 -1.81 -3.60
C ALA A 184 -18.32 -2.85 -4.34
N TYR A 185 -18.81 -3.40 -5.46
CA TYR A 185 -18.05 -4.36 -6.27
C TYR A 185 -16.91 -3.69 -7.03
N ILE A 186 -17.15 -2.49 -7.57
CA ILE A 186 -16.12 -1.70 -8.25
C ILE A 186 -14.98 -1.39 -7.27
N ARG A 187 -15.31 -0.96 -6.05
CA ARG A 187 -14.34 -0.67 -4.99
C ARG A 187 -13.55 -1.91 -4.58
N ALA A 188 -14.22 -3.05 -4.38
CA ALA A 188 -13.53 -4.29 -4.05
C ALA A 188 -12.58 -4.74 -5.18
N ALA A 189 -13.01 -4.65 -6.44
CA ALA A 189 -12.16 -4.96 -7.60
C ALA A 189 -10.95 -4.02 -7.67
N PHE A 190 -11.16 -2.71 -7.46
CA PHE A 190 -10.08 -1.72 -7.40
C PHE A 190 -9.02 -2.08 -6.36
N TYR A 191 -9.43 -2.36 -5.12
CA TYR A 191 -8.47 -2.67 -4.04
C TYR A 191 -7.80 -4.05 -4.23
N CYS A 192 -8.50 -5.05 -4.78
CA CYS A 192 -7.87 -6.31 -5.18
C CYS A 192 -6.77 -6.10 -6.24
N CYS A 193 -7.06 -5.29 -7.27
CA CYS A 193 -6.08 -4.93 -8.29
C CYS A 193 -4.95 -4.08 -7.73
N LEU A 194 -5.24 -3.21 -6.76
CA LEU A 194 -4.23 -2.43 -6.04
C LEU A 194 -3.29 -3.33 -5.23
N GLY A 195 -3.80 -4.33 -4.51
CA GLY A 195 -2.99 -5.34 -3.84
C GLY A 195 -2.11 -6.14 -4.81
N ALA A 196 -2.64 -6.53 -5.97
CA ALA A 196 -1.85 -7.16 -7.03
C ALA A 196 -0.78 -6.20 -7.59
N PHE A 197 -1.11 -4.92 -7.78
CA PHE A 197 -0.16 -3.89 -8.19
C PHE A 197 1.03 -3.84 -7.23
N PHE A 198 0.75 -3.87 -5.92
CA PHE A 198 1.80 -3.89 -4.90
C PHE A 198 2.62 -5.16 -4.95
N TYR A 199 2.00 -6.33 -5.06
CA TYR A 199 2.73 -7.59 -5.18
C TYR A 199 3.74 -7.56 -6.34
N PHE A 200 3.31 -7.16 -7.54
CA PHE A 200 4.21 -7.07 -8.69
C PHE A 200 5.19 -5.89 -8.59
N GLY A 201 4.76 -4.76 -8.02
CA GLY A 201 5.60 -3.58 -7.78
C GLY A 201 6.78 -3.90 -6.85
N TRP A 202 6.52 -4.58 -5.73
CA TRP A 202 7.58 -5.01 -4.82
C TRP A 202 8.45 -6.12 -5.42
N LYS A 203 7.88 -7.00 -6.24
CA LYS A 203 8.64 -8.04 -6.94
C LYS A 203 9.57 -7.50 -8.03
N CYS A 204 9.30 -6.30 -8.56
CA CYS A 204 10.13 -5.70 -9.60
C CYS A 204 11.47 -5.15 -9.07
N VAL A 205 11.56 -4.90 -7.76
CA VAL A 205 12.78 -4.44 -7.08
C VAL A 205 13.66 -5.67 -6.76
N PRO A 206 14.91 -5.74 -7.26
CA PRO A 206 15.80 -6.85 -6.93
C PRO A 206 16.18 -6.83 -5.45
N VAL A 207 16.30 -8.03 -4.87
CA VAL A 207 16.98 -8.21 -3.58
C VAL A 207 18.47 -8.24 -3.87
N GLY A 208 19.27 -7.48 -3.12
CA GLY A 208 20.72 -7.36 -3.32
C GLY A 208 21.54 -8.64 -3.07
N GLY A 209 20.94 -9.84 -3.18
CA GLY A 209 21.55 -11.13 -2.84
C GLY A 209 21.82 -12.08 -4.01
N ASP A 210 21.41 -11.78 -5.25
CA ASP A 210 21.58 -12.71 -6.39
C ASP A 210 23.06 -12.96 -6.79
N ASN A 211 24.03 -12.27 -6.18
CA ASN A 211 25.48 -12.45 -6.40
C ASN A 211 26.29 -12.79 -5.13
N GLY A 212 25.72 -13.54 -4.17
CA GLY A 212 26.50 -14.13 -3.06
C GLY A 212 27.12 -13.16 -2.06
N THR A 213 26.78 -11.87 -2.13
CA THR A 213 27.07 -10.89 -1.09
C THR A 213 25.75 -10.50 -0.48
N SER A 214 25.37 -11.15 0.62
CA SER A 214 24.24 -10.76 1.43
C SER A 214 24.51 -9.39 2.04
N LYS A 215 24.30 -8.31 1.28
CA LYS A 215 24.10 -7.01 1.90
C LYS A 215 22.67 -7.04 2.44
N LYS A 216 22.60 -7.55 3.66
CA LYS A 216 21.45 -7.52 4.56
C LYS A 216 21.22 -6.03 4.83
N TRP A 217 20.36 -5.40 4.02
CA TRP A 217 19.92 -4.03 4.26
C TRP A 217 18.80 -4.10 5.30
N ASP A 218 19.20 -4.50 6.50
CA ASP A 218 18.37 -4.52 7.68
C ASP A 218 18.45 -3.14 8.34
N ASP A 219 17.32 -2.58 8.73
CA ASP A 219 17.25 -1.35 9.53
C ASP A 219 18.05 -1.52 10.85
N CYS A 220 18.30 -2.76 11.27
CA CYS A 220 19.10 -3.12 12.44
C CYS A 220 20.63 -3.24 12.20
N ASP A 221 21.09 -3.36 10.96
CA ASP A 221 22.52 -3.62 10.67
C ASP A 221 23.37 -2.32 10.58
N VAL A 222 22.74 -1.14 10.67
CA VAL A 222 23.42 0.17 10.62
C VAL A 222 24.26 0.45 11.87
N VAL A 223 24.05 -0.28 12.97
CA VAL A 223 24.75 -0.03 14.25
C VAL A 223 26.15 -0.65 14.31
N SER A 224 26.53 -1.55 13.39
CA SER A 224 27.75 -2.37 13.58
C SER A 224 28.91 -2.13 12.60
N SER A 225 28.86 -1.15 11.69
CA SER A 225 29.91 -1.01 10.65
C SER A 225 30.74 0.28 10.66
N GLU A 226 30.60 1.16 11.65
CA GLU A 226 31.51 2.31 11.84
C GLU A 226 32.18 2.37 13.22
N PHE A 227 32.00 1.33 14.04
CA PHE A 227 32.76 1.14 15.28
C PHE A 227 33.26 -0.31 15.38
N ILE A 228 34.35 -0.60 14.66
CA ILE A 228 35.52 -1.44 15.00
C ILE A 228 36.53 -1.31 13.85
#